data_AF-A0A2G9SKW8-F1
#
_entry.id   AF-A0A2G9SKW8-F1
#
_cell.length_a   1.000
_cell.length_b   1.000
_cell.length_c   1.000
_cell.angle_alpha   90.00
_cell.angle_beta   90.00
_cell.angle_gamma   90.00
#
_symmetry.space_group_name_H-M   'P 1'
#
loop_
_entity.id
_entity.type
_entity.pdbx_description
1 polymer ?
#
loop_
_entity_poly.entity_id
_entity_poly.type
_entity_poly.pdbx_seq_one_letter_code
_entity_poly.pdbx_strand_id
1 'polypeptide(L)' 'LPDLKDAEAVQKFFLEEIQLGEELLAQGDFEKGVDHLTNAIAVCGQPQQLLQVLQQTLPPQVFQMLLTKLPTISQ' A
#
# COMPACT_ATOMS: atom_id res chain seq x y z
N LEU A 1 8.52 4.15 10.43
CA LEU A 1 8.26 5.10 9.33
C LEU A 1 9.60 5.71 8.92
N PRO A 2 9.94 5.73 7.62
CA PRO A 2 11.19 6.31 7.11
C PRO A 2 11.26 7.81 7.41
N ASP A 3 12.46 8.40 7.32
CA ASP A 3 12.59 9.86 7.34
C ASP A 3 11.92 10.43 6.09
N LEU A 4 10.79 11.11 6.26
CA LEU A 4 10.01 11.68 5.16
C LEU A 4 10.74 12.80 4.41
N LYS A 5 11.88 13.27 4.92
CA LYS A 5 12.77 14.23 4.24
C LYS A 5 13.79 13.54 3.33
N ASP A 6 14.00 12.23 3.50
CA ASP A 6 14.89 11.43 2.67
C ASP A 6 14.06 10.70 1.60
N ALA A 7 14.11 11.23 0.38
CA ALA A 7 13.39 10.67 -0.76
C ALA A 7 13.84 9.24 -1.09
N GLU A 8 15.10 8.88 -0.85
CA GLU A 8 15.62 7.54 -1.10
C GLU A 8 15.08 6.55 -0.07
N ALA A 9 15.05 6.94 1.21
CA ALA A 9 14.46 6.12 2.27
C ALA A 9 12.95 5.92 2.07
N VAL A 10 12.21 6.96 1.67
CA VAL A 10 10.78 6.87 1.36
C VAL A 10 10.54 5.97 0.16
N GLN A 11 11.31 6.13 -0.92
CA GLN A 11 11.17 5.29 -2.11
C GLN A 11 11.49 3.83 -1.82
N LYS A 12 12.51 3.56 -1.02
CA LYS A 12 12.88 2.20 -0.61
C LYS A 12 11.77 1.56 0.23
N PHE A 13 11.29 2.27 1.26
CA PHE A 13 10.19 1.80 2.10
C PHE A 13 8.93 1.55 1.27
N PHE A 14 8.62 2.45 0.34
CA PHE A 14 7.51 2.29 -0.60
C PHE A 14 7.61 0.97 -1.39
N LEU A 15 8.76 0.69 -2.00
CA LEU A 15 8.95 -0.53 -2.78
C LEU A 15 8.91 -1.79 -1.91
N GLU A 16 9.50 -1.75 -0.71
CA GLU A 16 9.47 -2.88 0.23
C GLU A 16 8.04 -3.21 0.66
N GLU A 17 7.24 -2.20 1.02
CA GLU A 17 5.84 -2.40 1.42
C GLU A 17 4.97 -2.92 0.27
N ILE A 18 5.19 -2.46 -0.97
CA ILE A 18 4.47 -3.01 -2.14
C ILE A 18 4.83 -4.48 -2.33
N GLN A 19 6.11 -4.84 -2.33
CA GLN A 19 6.55 -6.22 -2.54
C GLN A 19 6.04 -7.17 -1.45
N LEU A 20 6.15 -6.77 -0.18
CA LEU A 20 5.62 -7.54 0.94
C LEU A 20 4.11 -7.69 0.85
N GLY A 21 3.42 -6.60 0.49
CA GLY A 21 1.98 -6.60 0.23
C GLY A 21 1.61 -7.65 -0.81
N GLU A 22 2.22 -7.61 -1.99
CA GLU A 22 1.97 -8.55 -3.08
C GLU A 22 2.30 -10.01 -2.70
N GLU A 23 3.40 -10.24 -1.99
CA GLU A 23 3.79 -11.59 -1.55
C GLU A 23 2.77 -12.18 -0.55
N LEU A 24 2.32 -11.39 0.42
CA LEU A 24 1.29 -11.82 1.38
C LEU A 24 -0.05 -12.08 0.70
N LEU A 25 -0.42 -11.24 -0.27
CA LEU A 25 -1.62 -11.45 -1.08
C LEU A 25 -1.54 -12.76 -1.88
N ALA A 26 -0.37 -13.09 -2.45
CA ALA A 26 -0.15 -14.34 -3.15
C ALA A 26 -0.22 -15.57 -2.24
N GLN A 27 0.15 -15.41 -0.97
CA GLN A 27 0.02 -16.45 0.07
C GLN A 27 -1.40 -16.56 0.65
N GLY A 28 -2.29 -15.63 0.33
CA GLY A 28 -3.66 -15.57 0.84
C GLY A 28 -3.80 -14.83 2.19
N ASP A 29 -2.74 -14.21 2.70
CA ASP A 29 -2.77 -13.35 3.89
C ASP A 29 -3.22 -11.93 3.48
N PHE A 30 -4.52 -11.81 3.17
CA PHE A 30 -5.10 -10.57 2.64
C PHE A 30 -5.05 -9.41 3.64
N GLU A 31 -5.21 -9.68 4.93
CA GLU A 31 -5.22 -8.61 5.94
C GLU A 31 -3.88 -7.90 6.04
N LYS A 32 -2.78 -8.67 6.16
CA LYS A 32 -1.44 -8.10 6.22
C LYS A 32 -0.98 -7.56 4.87
N GLY A 33 -1.32 -8.24 3.79
CA GLY A 33 -1.01 -7.75 2.44
C GLY A 33 -1.59 -6.35 2.22
N VAL A 34 -2.85 -6.16 2.61
CA VAL A 34 -3.51 -4.84 2.55
C VAL A 34 -2.88 -3.84 3.52
N ASP A 35 -2.45 -4.24 4.73
CA ASP A 35 -1.76 -3.33 5.66
C ASP A 35 -0.50 -2.74 5.04
N HIS A 36 0.35 -3.56 4.43
CA HIS A 36 1.56 -3.07 3.76
C HIS A 36 1.24 -2.14 2.59
N LEU A 37 0.27 -2.49 1.75
CA LEU A 37 -0.18 -1.60 0.67
C LEU A 37 -0.69 -0.24 1.20
N THR A 38 -1.39 -0.25 2.34
CA THR A 38 -1.90 0.99 2.94
C THR A 38 -0.74 1.85 3.47
N ASN A 39 0.29 1.24 4.06
CA ASN A 39 1.51 1.96 4.48
C ASN A 39 2.26 2.56 3.28
N ALA A 40 2.35 1.83 2.16
CA ALA A 40 2.94 2.34 0.93
C ALA A 40 2.18 3.56 0.39
N ILE A 41 0.84 3.55 0.46
CA ILE A 41 0.00 4.69 0.09
C ILE A 41 0.23 5.87 1.04
N ALA A 42 0.40 5.62 2.34
CA ALA A 42 0.59 6.66 3.35
C ALA A 42 1.86 7.50 3.13
N VAL A 43 2.92 6.88 2.58
CA VAL A 43 4.18 7.56 2.26
C VAL A 43 4.23 8.08 0.82
N CYS A 44 3.24 7.74 -0.01
CA CYS A 44 3.18 8.16 -1.39
C CYS A 44 2.72 9.62 -1.49
N GLY A 45 3.48 10.46 -2.21
CA GLY A 45 3.06 11.84 -2.49
C GLY A 45 1.85 11.95 -3.42
N GLN A 46 1.45 10.86 -4.09
CA GLN A 46 0.34 10.81 -5.05
C GLN A 46 -0.51 9.54 -4.87
N PRO A 47 -1.27 9.43 -3.76
CA PRO A 47 -2.02 8.22 -3.43
C PRO A 47 -3.06 7.84 -4.49
N GLN A 48 -3.63 8.83 -5.20
CA GLN A 48 -4.63 8.59 -6.24
C GLN A 48 -4.08 7.82 -7.45
N GLN A 49 -2.85 8.12 -7.89
CA GLN A 49 -2.24 7.44 -9.04
C GLN A 49 -1.94 5.98 -8.68
N LEU A 50 -1.41 5.76 -7.48
CA LEU A 50 -1.16 4.41 -6.98
C LEU A 50 -2.46 3.61 -6.82
N LEU A 51 -3.51 4.22 -6.28
CA LEU A 51 -4.83 3.60 -6.16
C LEU A 51 -5.39 3.15 -7.50
N GLN A 52 -5.22 3.94 -8.56
CA GLN A 52 -5.65 3.53 -9.91
C GLN A 52 -4.89 2.31 -10.42
N VAL A 53 -3.58 2.25 -10.18
CA VAL A 53 -2.76 1.08 -10.54
C VAL A 53 -3.22 -0.15 -9.76
N LEU A 54 -3.36 -0.02 -8.43
CA LEU A 54 -3.80 -1.11 -7.56
C LEU A 54 -5.22 -1.60 -7.90
N GLN A 55 -6.11 -0.73 -8.35
CA GLN A 55 -7.45 -1.13 -8.81
C GLN A 55 -7.40 -2.04 -10.05
N GLN A 56 -6.40 -1.87 -10.91
CA GLN A 56 -6.23 -2.68 -12.13
C GLN A 56 -5.46 -3.98 -11.87
N THR A 57 -4.59 -4.02 -10.84
CA THR A 57 -3.76 -5.19 -10.54
C THR A 57 -4.37 -6.12 -9.50
N LEU A 58 -5.13 -5.58 -8.54
CA LEU A 58 -5.69 -6.35 -7.43
C LEU A 58 -7.08 -6.91 -7.75
N PRO A 59 -7.42 -8.09 -7.19
CA PRO A 59 -8.79 -8.56 -7.18
C PRO A 59 -9.74 -7.55 -6.51
N PRO A 60 -10.99 -7.40 -6.99
CA PRO A 60 -11.94 -6.40 -6.46
C PRO A 60 -12.17 -6.50 -4.94
N GLN A 61 -12.12 -7.71 -4.39
CA GLN A 61 -12.30 -7.96 -2.94
C GLN A 61 -11.13 -7.38 -2.13
N VAL A 62 -9.89 -7.62 -2.57
CA VAL A 62 -8.68 -7.09 -1.92
C VAL A 62 -8.64 -5.58 -2.02
N PHE A 63 -8.97 -5.04 -3.20
CA PHE A 63 -9.04 -3.58 -3.39
C PHE A 63 -10.10 -2.94 -2.49
N GLN A 64 -11.24 -3.58 -2.25
CA GLN A 64 -12.20 -3.06 -1.29
C GLN A 64 -11.68 -3.08 0.15
N MET A 65 -10.97 -4.13 0.57
CA MET A 65 -10.32 -4.17 1.88
C MET A 65 -9.30 -3.04 2.05
N LEU A 66 -8.59 -2.68 0.98
CA LEU A 66 -7.69 -1.52 0.97
C LEU A 66 -8.45 -0.21 1.19
N LEU A 67 -9.56 -0.01 0.47
CA LEU A 67 -10.38 1.20 0.62
C LEU A 67 -10.97 1.37 2.01
N THR A 68 -11.30 0.27 2.72
CA THR A 68 -11.80 0.35 4.10
C THR A 68 -10.70 0.68 5.11
N LYS A 69 -9.44 0.33 4.85
CA LYS A 69 -8.29 0.66 5.71
C LYS A 69 -7.66 2.04 5.45
N LEU A 70 -7.90 2.65 4.29
CA LEU A 70 -7.40 4.00 3.99
C LEU A 70 -7.96 5.14 4.87
N PRO A 71 -9.28 5.25 5.17
CA PRO A 71 -9.80 6.33 5.99
C PRO A 71 -9.24 6.34 7.42
N THR A 72 -8.74 5.21 7.92
CA THR A 72 -8.03 5.13 9.21
C THR A 72 -6.65 5.78 9.21
N ILE A 73 -6.04 6.03 8.05
CA ILE A 73 -4.70 6.66 7.94
C ILE A 73 -4.80 8.17 7.70
N SER A 74 -5.95 8.68 7.25
CA SER A 74 -6.15 10.10 6.90
C SER A 74 -6.71 10.97 8.04
N GLN A 75 -6.59 10.55 9.31
CA GLN A 75 -7.01 11.27 10.53
C GLN A 75 -5.80 11.51 11.44
#